data_AF-A0A167KDA4-F1
#
_entry.id   AF-A0A167KDA4-F1
#
_cell.length_a   1.000
_cell.length_b   1.000
_cell.length_c   1.000
_cell.angle_alpha   90.00
_cell.angle_beta   90.00
_cell.angle_gamma   90.00
#
_symmetry.space_group_name_H-M   'P 1'
#
loop_
_entity.id
_entity.type
_entity.pdbx_description
1 polymer ?
#
loop_
_entity_poly.entity_id
_entity_poly.type
_entity_poly.pdbx_seq_one_letter_code
_entity_poly.pdbx_strand_id
1 'polypeptide(L)'
;MQTRSKRSTARAERVERSSLVERSSRVKRVEGSSPSLAKRPRNLPTSVEPPQGSSRIKHSPDISPPRIEPVEVSSLLKYSPNLSLSRIELVQRSSFDMPCASINTLPVELVRYIIRLATEVPVAFDTRSESVLDEDRDETRRLILESMKTKTSLSVVSKLLHILVEEYLYEIILLTKFPGCASLRRFASFLRKKTRGVVRSLGGRVRRLEMNFVIHAHDWTTSWDSLWGLLPACPNLEALLFQPQVLTITHWPMTILCSERFSRNIARRYGRTLRNLEMGGAIQFPQHCMQPMLACMENLEVIYICGNGHHTPNPRVSKEWTGTLPIGDRLKHLHTILGRTLRAEGAFHSFPRLRHISLSTFVPPTVLDLLRLHAGSIVSLYYEQNIVYAPLPVILETLPNLEHLLVQDYRNSAWDMVLRTQAHSNLRILTIFFMFSSYEHQSMLGDMDSLLKIVEEGRLPQFKKIRLGGYFHPEYRQELRGLGEMWSRLGLTLEERPDLKAWHGTL
;
A
#
# COMPACT_ATOMS: atom_id res chain seq x y z
N MET A 1 -47.26 -44.58 14.58
CA MET A 1 -47.78 -43.65 13.56
C MET A 1 -46.64 -43.21 12.66
N GLN A 2 -46.56 -43.81 11.48
CA GLN A 2 -45.59 -43.50 10.43
C GLN A 2 -46.39 -43.35 9.13
N THR A 3 -46.24 -42.23 8.43
CA THR A 3 -46.77 -42.08 7.08
C THR A 3 -45.61 -41.87 6.10
N ARG A 4 -45.24 -42.98 5.45
CA ARG A 4 -44.55 -43.06 4.17
C ARG A 4 -45.43 -42.41 3.09
N SER A 5 -44.85 -41.53 2.26
CA SER A 5 -45.40 -41.22 0.93
C SER A 5 -44.45 -41.76 -0.14
N LYS A 6 -45.05 -42.44 -1.13
CA LYS A 6 -44.43 -43.15 -2.27
C LYS A 6 -44.90 -42.50 -3.57
N ARG A 7 -44.02 -42.57 -4.59
CA ARG A 7 -44.27 -42.51 -6.05
C ARG A 7 -44.70 -41.13 -6.58
N SER A 8 -44.33 -40.70 -7.80
CA SER A 8 -44.08 -41.47 -9.03
C SER A 8 -43.11 -40.77 -10.00
N THR A 9 -42.39 -41.64 -10.70
CA THR A 9 -41.62 -41.50 -11.94
C THR A 9 -42.42 -41.03 -13.16
N ALA A 10 -41.80 -40.23 -14.03
CA ALA A 10 -42.01 -40.29 -15.48
C ALA A 10 -40.67 -40.07 -16.20
N ARG A 11 -40.43 -40.93 -17.19
CA ARG A 11 -39.20 -41.16 -17.95
C ARG A 11 -39.53 -40.92 -19.43
N ALA A 12 -38.71 -40.15 -20.12
CA ALA A 12 -38.44 -40.21 -21.57
C ALA A 12 -37.02 -39.65 -21.75
N GLU A 13 -35.97 -40.43 -22.07
CA GLU A 13 -35.61 -40.96 -23.40
C GLU A 13 -35.58 -39.87 -24.49
N ARG A 14 -34.56 -39.69 -25.34
CA ARG A 14 -33.28 -40.38 -25.61
C ARG A 14 -32.63 -39.62 -26.81
N VAL A 15 -31.32 -39.82 -27.03
CA VAL A 15 -30.57 -39.60 -28.31
C VAL A 15 -30.29 -38.11 -28.64
N GLU A 16 -29.07 -37.63 -28.94
CA GLU A 16 -28.11 -38.16 -29.91
C GLU A 16 -26.66 -37.72 -29.60
N ARG A 17 -25.74 -38.69 -29.72
CA ARG A 17 -24.29 -38.47 -29.82
C ARG A 17 -23.96 -38.13 -31.28
N SER A 18 -23.04 -37.20 -31.51
CA SER A 18 -22.20 -37.25 -32.71
C SER A 18 -20.77 -36.83 -32.40
N SER A 19 -19.88 -37.75 -32.73
CA SER A 19 -18.42 -37.69 -32.68
C SER A 19 -17.89 -37.63 -34.11
N LEU A 20 -16.92 -36.77 -34.39
CA LEU A 20 -16.04 -36.77 -35.58
C LEU A 20 -14.94 -35.72 -35.27
N VAL A 21 -13.70 -36.05 -34.94
CA VAL A 21 -12.61 -36.71 -35.69
C VAL A 21 -12.26 -36.00 -37.00
N GLU A 22 -10.98 -35.63 -37.07
CA GLU A 22 -10.17 -35.20 -38.23
C GLU A 22 -10.39 -33.81 -38.84
N ARG A 23 -9.39 -32.93 -38.65
CA ARG A 23 -8.49 -32.58 -39.75
C ARG A 23 -7.24 -31.82 -39.29
N SER A 24 -6.12 -32.53 -39.43
CA SER A 24 -4.76 -32.01 -39.53
C SER A 24 -4.60 -31.28 -40.87
N SER A 25 -4.21 -30.00 -40.85
CA SER A 25 -3.74 -29.29 -42.04
C SER A 25 -2.29 -28.87 -41.85
N ARG A 26 -1.43 -29.80 -42.28
CA ARG A 26 0.00 -29.69 -42.54
C ARG A 26 0.21 -28.65 -43.66
N VAL A 27 0.79 -27.49 -43.33
CA VAL A 27 1.19 -26.50 -44.35
C VAL A 27 2.40 -27.05 -45.12
N LYS A 28 2.17 -27.39 -46.39
CA LYS A 28 3.19 -27.80 -47.34
C LYS A 28 3.96 -26.58 -47.85
N ARG A 29 5.28 -26.69 -47.76
CA ARG A 29 6.30 -25.97 -48.52
C ARG A 29 5.93 -25.98 -50.02
N VAL A 30 5.91 -24.82 -50.66
CA VAL A 30 5.95 -24.69 -52.12
C VAL A 30 7.33 -24.17 -52.48
N GLU A 31 8.14 -25.04 -53.09
CA GLU A 31 9.30 -24.67 -53.89
C GLU A 31 8.80 -24.17 -55.26
N GLY A 32 9.31 -23.02 -55.67
CA GLY A 32 9.06 -22.40 -56.96
C GLY A 32 10.22 -21.47 -57.32
N SER A 33 11.25 -22.06 -57.92
CA SER A 33 12.26 -21.47 -58.80
C SER A 33 11.57 -20.72 -59.96
N SER A 34 12.01 -19.62 -60.59
CA SER A 34 13.35 -19.16 -61.02
C SER A 34 13.27 -17.64 -61.43
N PRO A 35 14.15 -17.04 -62.26
CA PRO A 35 15.12 -16.00 -61.86
C PRO A 35 14.94 -14.63 -62.55
N SER A 36 15.56 -13.57 -62.03
CA SER A 36 16.06 -12.47 -62.88
C SER A 36 17.15 -11.63 -62.21
N LEU A 37 18.25 -11.52 -62.93
CA LEU A 37 19.35 -10.58 -62.73
C LEU A 37 18.85 -9.13 -62.77
N ALA A 38 19.35 -8.28 -61.87
CA ALA A 38 19.76 -6.92 -62.21
C ALA A 38 20.80 -6.40 -61.22
N LYS A 39 22.04 -6.25 -61.70
CA LYS A 39 23.15 -5.55 -61.06
C LYS A 39 22.82 -4.06 -60.95
N ARG A 40 23.19 -3.39 -59.85
CA ARG A 40 23.69 -1.98 -59.85
C ARG A 40 24.21 -1.55 -58.45
N PRO A 41 25.01 -0.47 -58.36
CA PRO A 41 26.33 -0.54 -57.72
C PRO A 41 26.45 0.27 -56.43
N ARG A 42 27.50 -0.03 -55.68
CA ARG A 42 28.04 0.80 -54.60
C ARG A 42 28.63 2.09 -55.16
N ASN A 43 28.25 3.23 -54.61
CA ASN A 43 29.04 4.46 -54.63
C ASN A 43 29.10 5.04 -53.21
N LEU A 44 30.32 5.11 -52.68
CA LEU A 44 30.73 5.97 -51.56
C LEU A 44 31.11 7.35 -52.13
N PRO A 45 30.97 8.44 -51.36
CA PRO A 45 31.79 9.61 -51.58
C PRO A 45 32.78 9.82 -50.42
N THR A 46 34.04 9.93 -50.84
CA THR A 46 35.19 10.52 -50.16
C THR A 46 35.07 12.06 -50.19
N SER A 47 35.48 12.76 -49.12
CA SER A 47 35.91 14.18 -49.11
C SER A 47 36.01 14.63 -47.63
N VAL A 48 36.96 15.38 -47.09
CA VAL A 48 38.20 16.07 -47.52
C VAL A 48 38.90 16.49 -46.19
N GLU A 49 40.23 16.39 -46.11
CA GLU A 49 41.03 17.01 -45.04
C GLU A 49 41.16 18.53 -45.24
N PRO A 50 41.36 19.30 -44.16
CA PRO A 50 42.27 20.44 -44.24
C PRO A 50 43.33 20.47 -43.11
N PRO A 51 44.38 21.30 -43.27
CA PRO A 51 45.73 21.00 -42.80
C PRO A 51 46.10 21.60 -41.44
N GLN A 52 47.22 21.10 -40.92
CA GLN A 52 47.93 21.58 -39.74
C GLN A 52 48.25 23.08 -39.78
N GLY A 53 48.05 23.75 -38.63
CA GLY A 53 48.55 25.08 -38.32
C GLY A 53 48.80 25.24 -36.82
N SER A 54 50.07 25.39 -36.46
CA SER A 54 50.64 25.57 -35.13
C SER A 54 50.22 26.88 -34.45
N SER A 55 49.96 26.88 -33.13
CA SER A 55 50.56 27.85 -32.21
C SER A 55 50.32 27.50 -30.72
N ARG A 56 51.41 27.61 -29.95
CA ARG A 56 51.49 27.59 -28.49
C ARG A 56 50.61 28.68 -27.85
N ILE A 57 49.89 28.36 -26.78
CA ILE A 57 49.81 29.18 -25.55
C ILE A 57 49.73 28.24 -24.34
N LYS A 58 50.66 28.42 -23.40
CA LYS A 58 50.70 27.81 -22.06
C LYS A 58 49.73 28.55 -21.13
N HIS A 59 49.39 27.89 -20.03
CA HIS A 59 48.75 28.38 -18.79
C HIS A 59 47.28 27.97 -18.61
N SER A 60 47.08 26.79 -18.01
CA SER A 60 45.90 26.48 -17.21
C SER A 60 46.29 26.62 -15.73
N PRO A 61 45.52 27.34 -14.91
CA PRO A 61 45.75 27.40 -13.47
C PRO A 61 45.18 26.17 -12.77
N ASP A 62 46.00 25.54 -11.94
CA ASP A 62 45.58 24.60 -10.90
C ASP A 62 44.61 25.29 -9.94
N ILE A 63 43.33 24.94 -10.01
CA ILE A 63 42.37 25.25 -8.95
C ILE A 63 42.10 23.93 -8.24
N SER A 64 42.86 23.72 -7.17
CA SER A 64 42.54 22.70 -6.16
C SER A 64 41.23 23.08 -5.46
N PRO A 65 40.28 22.14 -5.26
CA PRO A 65 39.12 22.42 -4.43
C PRO A 65 39.52 22.53 -2.95
N PRO A 66 38.88 23.40 -2.17
CA PRO A 66 39.24 23.62 -0.78
C PRO A 66 38.93 22.37 0.07
N ARG A 67 39.91 22.05 0.92
CA ARG A 67 39.85 21.02 1.94
C ARG A 67 38.85 21.48 3.01
N ILE A 68 37.64 20.92 2.98
CA ILE A 68 36.63 21.14 4.02
C ILE A 68 37.04 20.30 5.23
N GLU A 69 37.44 20.97 6.30
CA GLU A 69 37.61 20.35 7.62
C GLU A 69 36.25 19.90 8.17
N PRO A 70 36.18 18.74 8.84
CA PRO A 70 34.94 18.27 9.43
C PRO A 70 34.57 19.16 10.62
N VAL A 71 33.49 19.92 10.47
CA VAL A 71 32.80 20.59 11.57
C VAL A 71 32.15 19.52 12.43
N GLU A 72 32.67 19.35 13.64
CA GLU A 72 32.05 18.55 14.71
C GLU A 72 30.72 19.18 15.12
N VAL A 73 29.62 18.68 14.54
CA VAL A 73 28.27 18.97 15.03
C VAL A 73 28.01 18.09 16.25
N SER A 74 28.41 18.61 17.41
CA SER A 74 27.99 18.13 18.72
C SER A 74 26.48 18.34 18.89
N SER A 75 25.70 17.31 18.55
CA SER A 75 24.29 17.23 18.93
C SER A 75 24.16 16.47 20.25
N LEU A 76 23.95 17.26 21.30
CA LEU A 76 23.61 16.86 22.65
C LEU A 76 22.31 16.05 22.68
N LEU A 77 22.41 14.73 22.73
CA LEU A 77 21.46 13.87 23.41
C LEU A 77 22.11 13.38 24.71
N LYS A 78 21.94 14.16 25.79
CA LYS A 78 22.25 13.74 27.16
C LYS A 78 21.27 12.62 27.56
N TYR A 79 21.61 11.37 27.24
CA TYR A 79 21.06 10.23 27.94
C TYR A 79 21.76 10.11 29.30
N SER A 80 21.02 10.36 30.37
CA SER A 80 21.46 10.11 31.74
C SER A 80 21.37 8.60 32.03
N PRO A 81 22.44 7.91 32.45
CA PRO A 81 22.33 6.57 33.01
C PRO A 81 22.34 6.68 34.54
N ASN A 82 21.21 7.08 35.12
CA ASN A 82 20.96 6.88 36.55
C ASN A 82 20.01 5.68 36.71
N LEU A 83 20.52 4.49 36.41
CA LEU A 83 19.93 3.26 36.94
C LEU A 83 20.63 3.00 38.28
N SER A 84 19.99 3.50 39.34
CA SER A 84 20.24 3.06 40.70
C SER A 84 20.16 1.53 40.74
N LEU A 85 21.28 0.87 41.04
CA LEU A 85 21.29 -0.54 41.43
C LEU A 85 20.44 -0.68 42.70
N SER A 86 19.17 -1.02 42.53
CA SER A 86 18.35 -1.55 43.61
C SER A 86 18.97 -2.89 44.01
N ARG A 87 19.48 -2.91 45.24
CA ARG A 87 19.97 -4.07 45.98
C ARG A 87 18.96 -5.20 45.84
N ILE A 88 19.23 -6.16 44.97
CA ILE A 88 18.44 -7.39 44.85
C ILE A 88 18.77 -8.21 46.09
N GLU A 89 17.84 -8.24 47.05
CA GLU A 89 17.87 -9.20 48.13
C GLU A 89 17.90 -10.60 47.52
N LEU A 90 18.96 -11.32 47.84
CA LEU A 90 19.20 -12.70 47.43
C LEU A 90 18.19 -13.59 48.15
N VAL A 91 16.95 -13.63 47.65
CA VAL A 91 15.95 -14.61 48.08
C VAL A 91 16.50 -15.97 47.67
N GLN A 92 16.99 -16.70 48.66
CA GLN A 92 17.50 -18.07 48.58
C GLN A 92 16.33 -19.02 48.25
N ARG A 93 15.84 -18.96 47.00
CA ARG A 93 14.86 -19.90 46.45
C ARG A 93 15.56 -21.23 46.27
N SER A 94 15.12 -22.22 47.06
CA SER A 94 15.43 -23.64 46.89
C SER A 94 15.37 -24.02 45.41
N SER A 95 16.51 -24.46 44.86
CA SER A 95 16.62 -24.91 43.48
C SER A 95 15.82 -26.19 43.31
N PHE A 96 14.59 -26.05 42.79
CA PHE A 96 13.95 -27.17 42.12
C PHE A 96 14.73 -27.37 40.82
N ASP A 97 15.63 -28.36 40.82
CA ASP A 97 16.25 -28.92 39.61
C ASP A 97 15.16 -29.60 38.78
N MET A 98 14.32 -28.78 38.14
CA MET A 98 13.54 -29.23 36.99
C MET A 98 14.54 -29.49 35.87
N PRO A 99 14.69 -30.72 35.37
CA PRO A 99 15.56 -30.97 34.23
C PRO A 99 15.04 -30.13 33.06
N CYS A 100 15.79 -29.11 32.68
CA CYS A 100 15.49 -28.29 31.50
C CYS A 100 15.50 -29.21 30.29
N ALA A 101 14.30 -29.63 29.86
CA ALA A 101 14.13 -30.36 28.60
C ALA A 101 14.72 -29.49 27.50
N SER A 102 15.78 -30.00 26.86
CA SER A 102 16.44 -29.28 25.77
C SER A 102 15.44 -29.10 24.63
N ILE A 103 15.43 -27.94 23.98
CA ILE A 103 14.61 -27.73 22.78
C ILE A 103 14.87 -28.77 21.68
N ASN A 104 16.05 -29.42 21.73
CA ASN A 104 16.45 -30.51 20.85
C ASN A 104 15.68 -31.82 21.08
N THR A 105 14.93 -31.95 22.18
CA THR A 105 14.09 -33.14 22.44
C THR A 105 12.67 -32.98 21.92
N LEU A 106 12.28 -31.78 21.46
CA LEU A 106 10.95 -31.54 20.90
C LEU A 106 10.89 -31.95 19.42
N PRO A 107 9.74 -32.48 18.94
CA PRO A 107 9.48 -32.64 17.52
C PRO A 107 9.68 -31.32 16.75
N VAL A 108 10.26 -31.39 15.56
CA VAL A 108 10.61 -30.20 14.76
C VAL A 108 9.40 -29.35 14.41
N GLU A 109 8.22 -29.96 14.28
CA GLU A 109 6.94 -29.29 14.03
C GLU A 109 6.53 -28.41 15.22
N LEU A 110 6.75 -28.87 16.45
CA LEU A 110 6.47 -28.07 17.65
C LEU A 110 7.47 -26.92 17.78
N VAL A 111 8.75 -27.16 17.47
CA VAL A 111 9.75 -26.08 17.47
C VAL A 111 9.41 -25.02 16.42
N ARG A 112 9.02 -25.42 15.20
CA ARG A 112 8.51 -24.50 14.16
C ARG A 112 7.29 -23.71 14.64
N TYR A 113 6.33 -24.37 15.27
CA TYR A 113 5.13 -23.72 15.81
C TYR A 113 5.49 -22.68 16.89
N ILE A 114 6.39 -23.02 17.81
CA ILE A 114 6.90 -22.09 18.83
C ILE A 114 7.58 -20.89 18.18
N ILE A 115 8.48 -21.12 17.21
CA ILE A 115 9.17 -20.04 16.48
C ILE A 115 8.15 -19.17 15.75
N ARG A 116 7.14 -19.77 15.10
CA ARG A 116 6.08 -19.03 14.42
C ARG A 116 5.35 -18.13 15.41
N LEU A 117 4.85 -18.66 16.52
CA LEU A 117 4.14 -17.86 17.54
C LEU A 117 5.02 -16.74 18.12
N ALA A 118 6.30 -17.03 18.39
CA ALA A 118 7.23 -16.06 18.96
C ALA A 118 7.65 -14.94 18.00
N THR A 119 7.44 -15.12 16.70
CA THR A 119 7.92 -14.20 15.66
C THR A 119 6.84 -13.72 14.71
N GLU A 120 5.59 -14.13 14.92
CA GLU A 120 4.46 -13.72 14.11
C GLU A 120 4.15 -12.24 14.32
N VAL A 121 3.81 -11.56 13.22
CA VAL A 121 3.30 -10.19 13.24
C VAL A 121 1.94 -10.23 12.54
N PRO A 122 0.85 -10.59 13.26
CA PRO A 122 -0.45 -10.85 12.63
C PRO A 122 -0.94 -9.65 11.80
N VAL A 123 -0.80 -8.44 12.37
CA VAL A 123 -1.25 -7.18 11.75
C VAL A 123 -0.58 -6.93 10.39
N ALA A 124 0.65 -7.39 10.18
CA ALA A 124 1.38 -7.17 8.92
C ALA A 124 0.75 -7.90 7.70
N PHE A 125 -0.10 -8.89 7.92
CA PHE A 125 -0.80 -9.63 6.87
C PHE A 125 -2.32 -9.55 6.99
N ASP A 126 -2.82 -8.76 7.94
CA ASP A 126 -4.25 -8.62 8.19
C ASP A 126 -4.85 -7.61 7.21
N THR A 127 -5.57 -8.13 6.24
CA THR A 127 -6.28 -7.35 5.24
C THR A 127 -7.77 -7.27 5.52
N ARG A 128 -8.25 -7.78 6.67
CA ARG A 128 -9.68 -7.68 7.02
C ARG A 128 -10.11 -6.22 7.06
N SER A 129 -11.29 -5.95 6.53
CA SER A 129 -11.92 -4.62 6.49
C SER A 129 -11.72 -3.81 7.79
N GLU A 130 -12.04 -4.43 8.92
CA GLU A 130 -12.00 -3.83 10.24
C GLU A 130 -10.58 -3.41 10.67
N SER A 131 -9.56 -4.13 10.21
CA SER A 131 -8.16 -3.92 10.60
C SER A 131 -7.48 -2.84 9.75
N VAL A 132 -7.86 -2.72 8.47
CA VAL A 132 -7.19 -1.81 7.51
C VAL A 132 -7.35 -0.33 7.89
N LEU A 133 -8.51 0.07 8.42
CA LEU A 133 -8.76 1.47 8.77
C LEU A 133 -8.07 1.90 10.07
N ASP A 134 -7.85 0.94 10.97
CA ASP A 134 -7.29 1.16 12.30
C ASP A 134 -5.80 0.74 12.37
N GLU A 135 -5.18 0.40 11.23
CA GLU A 135 -3.77 -0.01 11.16
C GLU A 135 -2.86 1.16 11.58
N ASP A 136 -2.26 1.04 12.76
CA ASP A 136 -1.10 1.84 13.13
C ASP A 136 0.13 1.27 12.40
N ARG A 137 0.54 1.97 11.35
CA ARG A 137 1.68 1.59 10.51
C ARG A 137 3.00 1.67 11.26
N ASP A 138 3.17 2.63 12.16
CA ASP A 138 4.42 2.83 12.87
C ASP A 138 4.57 1.76 13.96
N GLU A 139 3.46 1.40 14.62
CA GLU A 139 3.39 0.24 15.51
C GLU A 139 3.64 -1.07 14.75
N THR A 140 3.01 -1.27 13.59
CA THR A 140 3.22 -2.46 12.75
C THR A 140 4.68 -2.60 12.37
N ARG A 141 5.36 -1.51 11.98
CA ARG A 141 6.80 -1.49 11.72
C ARG A 141 7.62 -1.81 12.98
N ARG A 142 7.24 -1.28 14.14
CA ARG A 142 7.90 -1.57 15.42
C ARG A 142 7.83 -3.06 15.73
N LEU A 143 6.66 -3.68 15.58
CA LEU A 143 6.45 -5.11 15.76
C LEU A 143 7.24 -5.95 14.74
N ILE A 144 7.34 -5.51 13.48
CA ILE A 144 8.21 -6.15 12.46
C ILE A 144 9.67 -6.11 12.92
N LEU A 145 10.16 -4.97 13.39
CA LEU A 145 11.54 -4.83 13.86
C LEU A 145 11.81 -5.68 15.11
N GLU A 146 10.86 -5.76 16.04
CA GLU A 146 10.94 -6.62 17.23
C GLU A 146 10.98 -8.10 16.84
N SER A 147 10.07 -8.53 15.96
CA SER A 147 10.06 -9.88 15.38
C SER A 147 11.40 -10.21 14.71
N MET A 148 11.99 -9.28 13.95
CA MET A 148 13.30 -9.47 13.32
C MET A 148 14.44 -9.61 14.33
N LYS A 149 14.41 -8.88 15.46
CA LYS A 149 15.37 -9.07 16.56
C LYS A 149 15.25 -10.47 17.15
N THR A 150 14.02 -10.92 17.45
CA THR A 150 13.77 -12.27 17.97
C THR A 150 14.25 -13.35 17.01
N LYS A 151 13.93 -13.25 15.71
CA LYS A 151 14.42 -14.17 14.67
C LYS A 151 15.95 -14.19 14.62
N THR A 152 16.58 -13.03 14.63
CA THR A 152 18.06 -12.95 14.59
C THR A 152 18.69 -13.57 15.84
N SER A 153 18.15 -13.30 17.03
CA SER A 153 18.63 -13.90 18.27
C SER A 153 18.50 -15.43 18.24
N LEU A 154 17.33 -15.97 17.86
CA LEU A 154 17.12 -17.42 17.74
C LEU A 154 18.08 -18.06 16.72
N SER A 155 18.36 -17.37 15.61
CA SER A 155 19.29 -17.81 14.58
C SER A 155 20.74 -17.97 15.09
N VAL A 156 21.14 -17.24 16.13
CA VAL A 156 22.52 -17.31 16.68
C VAL A 156 22.66 -18.40 17.73
N VAL A 157 21.56 -18.85 18.35
CA VAL A 157 21.60 -19.85 19.44
C VAL A 157 22.17 -21.19 18.99
N SER A 158 21.73 -21.72 17.85
CA SER A 158 22.21 -23.01 17.34
C SER A 158 22.03 -23.14 15.83
N LYS A 159 22.78 -24.07 15.20
CA LYS A 159 22.62 -24.39 13.77
C LYS A 159 21.22 -24.90 13.43
N LEU A 160 20.61 -25.69 14.33
CA LEU A 160 19.26 -26.21 14.13
C LEU A 160 18.25 -25.06 14.12
N LEU A 161 18.31 -24.17 15.12
CA LEU A 161 17.42 -23.01 15.18
C LEU A 161 17.66 -22.05 14.02
N HIS A 162 18.90 -21.85 13.58
CA HIS A 162 19.20 -21.08 12.38
C HIS A 162 18.42 -21.60 11.16
N ILE A 163 18.46 -22.91 10.90
CA ILE A 163 17.76 -23.54 9.76
C ILE A 163 16.24 -23.34 9.88
N LEU A 164 15.67 -23.54 11.07
CA LEU A 164 14.23 -23.40 11.28
C LEU A 164 13.76 -21.93 11.18
N VAL A 165 14.53 -21.00 11.74
CA VAL A 165 14.21 -19.57 11.70
C VAL A 165 14.39 -18.98 10.31
N GLU A 166 15.32 -19.50 9.51
CA GLU A 166 15.54 -19.04 8.13
C GLU A 166 14.25 -19.10 7.29
N GLU A 167 13.32 -20.02 7.61
CA GLU A 167 11.99 -20.11 6.98
C GLU A 167 11.17 -18.83 7.17
N TYR A 168 11.30 -18.16 8.31
CA TYR A 168 10.53 -16.98 8.71
C TYR A 168 11.33 -15.67 8.59
N LEU A 169 12.66 -15.74 8.49
CA LEU A 169 13.56 -14.59 8.49
C LEU A 169 13.28 -13.59 7.36
N TYR A 170 12.92 -14.10 6.19
CA TYR A 170 12.69 -13.29 4.98
C TYR A 170 11.21 -13.13 4.62
N GLU A 171 10.29 -13.50 5.52
CA GLU A 171 8.85 -13.40 5.23
C GLU A 171 8.40 -11.95 5.00
N ILE A 172 9.03 -11.00 5.69
CA ILE A 172 8.78 -9.56 5.59
C ILE A 172 10.11 -8.87 5.28
N ILE A 173 10.13 -8.05 4.23
CA ILE A 173 11.23 -7.14 3.92
C ILE A 173 10.75 -5.72 4.16
N LEU A 174 11.38 -5.03 5.12
CA LEU A 174 11.13 -3.63 5.44
C LEU A 174 12.38 -2.80 5.08
N LEU A 175 12.23 -1.88 4.12
CA LEU A 175 13.28 -0.95 3.70
C LEU A 175 12.91 0.47 4.17
N THR A 176 13.56 0.94 5.22
CA THR A 176 13.37 2.29 5.80
C THR A 176 14.38 3.33 5.33
N LYS A 177 15.48 2.88 4.73
CA LYS A 177 16.54 3.73 4.17
C LYS A 177 16.88 3.25 2.77
N PHE A 178 17.12 4.18 1.84
CA PHE A 178 17.54 3.83 0.49
C PHE A 178 19.03 3.45 0.49
N PRO A 179 19.40 2.19 0.19
CA PRO A 179 20.80 1.75 0.25
C PRO A 179 21.56 1.99 -1.06
N GLY A 180 20.93 2.67 -2.03
CA GLY A 180 21.43 2.84 -3.39
C GLY A 180 21.04 1.70 -4.34
N CYS A 181 20.95 2.03 -5.63
CA CYS A 181 20.53 1.11 -6.69
C CYS A 181 21.39 -0.17 -6.75
N ALA A 182 22.71 -0.05 -6.59
CA ALA A 182 23.63 -1.18 -6.67
C ALA A 182 23.42 -2.18 -5.53
N SER A 183 23.21 -1.68 -4.31
CA SER A 183 22.93 -2.49 -3.12
C SER A 183 21.61 -3.24 -3.27
N LEU A 184 20.55 -2.58 -3.75
CA LEU A 184 19.26 -3.23 -4.01
C LEU A 184 19.37 -4.33 -5.06
N ARG A 185 20.13 -4.12 -6.15
CA ARG A 185 20.35 -5.15 -7.18
C ARG A 185 21.13 -6.36 -6.63
N ARG A 186 22.13 -6.12 -5.77
CA ARG A 186 22.89 -7.19 -5.10
C ARG A 186 21.98 -7.97 -4.15
N PHE A 187 21.15 -7.28 -3.38
CA PHE A 187 20.18 -7.89 -2.48
C PHE A 187 19.12 -8.70 -3.24
N ALA A 188 18.56 -8.17 -4.33
CA ALA A 188 17.66 -8.90 -5.21
C ALA A 188 18.32 -10.16 -5.82
N SER A 189 19.61 -10.10 -6.14
CA SER A 189 20.37 -11.27 -6.62
C SER A 189 20.61 -12.28 -5.51
N PHE A 190 20.86 -11.82 -4.27
CA PHE A 190 20.93 -12.66 -3.08
C PHE A 190 19.60 -13.40 -2.82
N LEU A 191 18.46 -12.71 -2.88
CA LEU A 191 17.13 -13.30 -2.72
C LEU A 191 16.82 -14.35 -3.79
N ARG A 192 17.39 -14.23 -4.99
CA ARG A 192 17.24 -15.21 -6.07
C ARG A 192 18.11 -16.45 -5.90
N LYS A 193 19.11 -16.44 -5.01
CA LYS A 193 19.96 -17.61 -4.77
C LYS A 193 19.10 -18.77 -4.25
N LYS A 194 19.34 -19.95 -4.80
CA LYS A 194 18.80 -21.21 -4.29
C LYS A 194 19.86 -21.86 -3.42
N THR A 195 19.51 -22.17 -2.18
CA THR A 195 20.36 -22.96 -1.30
C THR A 195 20.34 -24.42 -1.78
N ARG A 196 21.49 -25.11 -1.77
CA ARG A 196 21.55 -26.53 -2.15
C ARG A 196 20.57 -27.33 -1.27
N GLY A 197 19.70 -28.12 -1.91
CA GLY A 197 18.69 -28.92 -1.21
C GLY A 197 17.40 -28.18 -0.85
N VAL A 198 17.30 -26.87 -1.06
CA VAL A 198 16.07 -26.10 -0.79
C VAL A 198 15.33 -25.84 -2.10
N VAL A 199 14.06 -26.24 -2.18
CA VAL A 199 13.22 -26.13 -3.38
C VAL A 199 12.93 -24.67 -3.74
N ARG A 200 12.77 -23.80 -2.74
CA ARG A 200 12.42 -22.38 -2.90
C ARG A 200 13.64 -21.49 -2.73
N SER A 201 13.77 -20.45 -3.56
CA SER A 201 14.73 -19.37 -3.32
C SER A 201 14.34 -18.60 -2.05
N LEU A 202 15.28 -17.87 -1.45
CA LEU A 202 15.01 -17.02 -0.28
C LEU A 202 13.88 -16.03 -0.56
N GLY A 203 13.92 -15.39 -1.74
CA GLY A 203 12.87 -14.47 -2.17
C GLY A 203 11.50 -15.14 -2.38
N GLY A 204 11.46 -16.46 -2.64
CA GLY A 204 10.21 -17.23 -2.67
C GLY A 204 9.52 -17.38 -1.30
N ARG A 205 10.18 -16.98 -0.20
CA ARG A 205 9.60 -16.92 1.14
C ARG A 205 9.03 -15.55 1.48
N VAL A 206 9.35 -14.51 0.69
CA VAL A 206 8.91 -13.13 0.95
C VAL A 206 7.43 -13.00 0.60
N ARG A 207 6.64 -12.58 1.59
CA ARG A 207 5.19 -12.36 1.48
C ARG A 207 4.82 -10.88 1.60
N ARG A 208 5.58 -10.08 2.36
CA ARG A 208 5.39 -8.62 2.45
C ARG A 208 6.67 -7.89 2.05
N LEU A 209 6.53 -6.94 1.14
CA LEU A 209 7.58 -6.00 0.77
C LEU A 209 7.10 -4.59 1.09
N GLU A 210 7.75 -3.95 2.06
CA GLU A 210 7.48 -2.58 2.46
C GLU A 210 8.70 -1.70 2.22
N MET A 211 8.49 -0.61 1.50
CA MET A 211 9.50 0.34 1.07
C MET A 211 9.02 1.74 1.42
N ASN A 212 9.50 2.24 2.55
CA ASN A 212 9.20 3.57 3.08
C ASN A 212 10.53 4.27 3.41
N PHE A 213 11.12 4.91 2.40
CA PHE A 213 12.40 5.58 2.54
C PHE A 213 12.37 6.89 1.78
N VAL A 214 13.32 7.74 2.15
CA VAL A 214 13.61 8.98 1.45
C VAL A 214 14.53 8.69 0.27
N ILE A 215 14.21 9.19 -0.92
CA ILE A 215 15.00 9.06 -2.15
C ILE A 215 15.18 10.41 -2.83
N HIS A 216 16.35 10.64 -3.41
CA HIS A 216 16.56 11.80 -4.24
C HIS A 216 15.95 11.59 -5.63
N ALA A 217 15.38 12.65 -6.20
CA ALA A 217 14.81 12.63 -7.54
C ALA A 217 15.76 12.04 -8.61
N HIS A 218 17.06 12.33 -8.52
CA HIS A 218 18.08 11.85 -9.47
C HIS A 218 18.39 10.35 -9.35
N ASP A 219 18.09 9.72 -8.22
CA ASP A 219 18.22 8.26 -8.05
C ASP A 219 17.06 7.49 -8.70
N TRP A 220 16.03 8.21 -9.15
CA TRP A 220 14.87 7.64 -9.81
C TRP A 220 15.16 7.24 -11.27
N THR A 221 15.90 6.15 -11.42
CA THR A 221 16.28 5.58 -12.74
C THR A 221 15.23 4.61 -13.25
N THR A 222 15.16 4.36 -14.56
CA THR A 222 14.27 3.36 -15.20
C THR A 222 14.30 1.95 -14.59
N SER A 223 15.35 1.61 -13.83
CA SER A 223 15.41 0.33 -13.10
C SER A 223 14.38 0.20 -11.96
N TRP A 224 13.73 1.30 -11.59
CA TRP A 224 12.62 1.33 -10.63
C TRP A 224 11.40 0.50 -11.11
N ASP A 225 11.22 0.29 -12.43
CA ASP A 225 10.15 -0.55 -13.01
C ASP A 225 10.11 -2.00 -12.49
N SER A 226 11.21 -2.43 -11.86
CA SER A 226 11.37 -3.74 -11.25
C SER A 226 11.66 -3.66 -9.75
N LEU A 227 11.52 -2.47 -9.16
CA LEU A 227 12.07 -2.06 -7.87
C LEU A 227 13.52 -2.52 -7.73
N TRP A 228 14.36 -2.15 -8.71
CA TRP A 228 15.77 -2.52 -8.79
C TRP A 228 16.03 -4.04 -8.75
N GLY A 229 15.08 -4.82 -9.29
CA GLY A 229 15.12 -6.28 -9.35
C GLY A 229 14.46 -6.99 -8.16
N LEU A 230 13.95 -6.27 -7.16
CA LEU A 230 13.29 -6.87 -6.00
C LEU A 230 12.01 -7.59 -6.38
N LEU A 231 11.19 -7.01 -7.27
CA LEU A 231 9.95 -7.66 -7.70
C LEU A 231 10.21 -9.08 -8.27
N PRO A 232 11.03 -9.26 -9.33
CA PRO A 232 11.30 -10.61 -9.82
C PRO A 232 12.01 -11.53 -8.81
N ALA A 233 12.62 -11.00 -7.76
CA ALA A 233 13.22 -11.80 -6.70
C ALA A 233 12.18 -12.34 -5.69
N CYS A 234 11.06 -11.64 -5.50
CA CYS A 234 10.01 -11.97 -4.54
C CYS A 234 8.72 -12.39 -5.29
N PRO A 235 8.57 -13.65 -5.75
CA PRO A 235 7.44 -14.07 -6.58
C PRO A 235 6.12 -14.28 -5.82
N ASN A 236 6.15 -14.46 -4.50
CA ASN A 236 4.98 -14.84 -3.69
C ASN A 236 4.48 -13.68 -2.81
N LEU A 237 4.59 -12.43 -3.31
CA LEU A 237 4.14 -11.26 -2.55
C LEU A 237 2.62 -11.27 -2.39
N GLU A 238 2.19 -11.10 -1.14
CA GLU A 238 0.82 -10.89 -0.70
C GLU A 238 0.56 -9.43 -0.36
N ALA A 239 1.56 -8.70 0.11
CA ALA A 239 1.48 -7.28 0.39
C ALA A 239 2.66 -6.53 -0.23
N LEU A 240 2.36 -5.48 -1.01
CA LEU A 240 3.34 -4.56 -1.57
C LEU A 240 2.98 -3.14 -1.14
N LEU A 241 3.78 -2.58 -0.24
CA LEU A 241 3.64 -1.22 0.25
C LEU A 241 4.83 -0.40 -0.22
N PHE A 242 4.61 0.51 -1.16
CA PHE A 242 5.64 1.36 -1.72
C PHE A 242 5.28 2.83 -1.56
N GLN A 243 5.95 3.49 -0.61
CA GLN A 243 5.65 4.86 -0.19
C GLN A 243 6.96 5.66 -0.05
N PRO A 244 7.72 5.83 -1.15
CA PRO A 244 8.93 6.62 -1.09
C PRO A 244 8.60 8.10 -0.87
N GLN A 245 9.40 8.74 -0.02
CA GLN A 245 9.41 10.19 0.12
C GLN A 245 10.48 10.76 -0.81
N VAL A 246 10.13 11.77 -1.60
CA VAL A 246 11.07 12.37 -2.55
C VAL A 246 11.61 13.65 -1.96
N LEU A 247 12.93 13.73 -1.73
CA LEU A 247 13.55 15.00 -1.36
C LEU A 247 13.57 15.90 -2.58
N THR A 248 12.73 16.93 -2.56
CA THR A 248 12.75 17.98 -3.56
C THR A 248 13.64 19.11 -3.06
N ILE A 249 14.75 19.35 -3.76
CA ILE A 249 15.63 20.51 -3.50
C ILE A 249 14.89 21.82 -3.85
N THR A 250 13.89 21.74 -4.73
CA THR A 250 13.02 22.83 -5.15
C THR A 250 11.65 22.71 -4.49
N HIS A 251 10.95 23.84 -4.29
CA HIS A 251 9.65 23.92 -3.61
C HIS A 251 8.50 23.21 -4.34
N TRP A 252 8.78 22.52 -5.45
CA TRP A 252 7.79 21.86 -6.28
C TRP A 252 7.80 20.37 -5.97
N PRO A 253 6.71 19.79 -5.43
CA PRO A 253 6.62 18.36 -5.18
C PRO A 253 6.79 17.62 -6.51
N MET A 254 7.94 16.94 -6.68
CA MET A 254 8.21 16.16 -7.88
C MET A 254 7.39 14.89 -7.80
N THR A 255 6.39 14.81 -8.67
CA THR A 255 5.58 13.60 -8.83
C THR A 255 6.30 12.64 -9.75
N ILE A 256 6.27 11.38 -9.36
CA ILE A 256 6.97 10.31 -10.03
C ILE A 256 5.94 9.45 -10.75
N LEU A 257 6.01 9.44 -12.07
CA LEU A 257 5.09 8.68 -12.89
C LEU A 257 5.47 7.21 -12.92
N CYS A 258 4.53 6.37 -12.52
CA CYS A 258 4.64 4.94 -12.72
C CYS A 258 4.67 4.61 -14.21
N SER A 259 5.53 3.70 -14.64
CA SER A 259 5.57 3.27 -16.02
C SER A 259 4.49 2.21 -16.26
N GLU A 260 4.02 2.11 -17.50
CA GLU A 260 3.16 1.00 -17.91
C GLU A 260 3.82 -0.35 -17.67
N ARG A 261 5.15 -0.42 -17.85
CA ARG A 261 5.94 -1.63 -17.65
C ARG A 261 5.87 -2.09 -16.19
N PHE A 262 5.93 -1.16 -15.24
CA PHE A 262 5.77 -1.45 -13.82
C PHE A 262 4.39 -2.06 -13.53
N SER A 263 3.31 -1.40 -13.98
CA SER A 263 1.94 -1.87 -13.78
C SER A 263 1.70 -3.26 -14.40
N ARG A 264 2.20 -3.51 -15.62
CA ARG A 264 2.17 -4.84 -16.25
C ARG A 264 2.94 -5.87 -15.44
N ASN A 265 4.12 -5.51 -14.92
CA ASN A 265 4.94 -6.43 -14.13
C ASN A 265 4.22 -6.84 -12.85
N ILE A 266 3.60 -5.88 -12.15
CA ILE A 266 2.82 -6.15 -10.94
C ILE A 266 1.64 -7.07 -11.28
N ALA A 267 0.81 -6.71 -12.26
CA ALA A 267 -0.36 -7.49 -12.67
C ALA A 267 -0.01 -8.92 -13.07
N ARG A 268 1.01 -9.09 -13.94
CA ARG A 268 1.38 -10.41 -14.46
C ARG A 268 2.00 -11.31 -13.40
N ARG A 269 2.80 -10.75 -12.48
CA ARG A 269 3.51 -11.55 -11.48
C ARG A 269 2.67 -11.85 -10.26
N TYR A 270 1.90 -10.86 -9.80
CA TYR A 270 1.23 -10.92 -8.50
C TYR A 270 -0.28 -10.91 -8.59
N GLY A 271 -0.85 -10.95 -9.79
CA GLY A 271 -2.29 -10.95 -9.98
C GLY A 271 -3.03 -12.04 -9.17
N ARG A 272 -2.35 -13.16 -8.87
CA ARG A 272 -2.90 -14.27 -8.09
C ARG A 272 -2.43 -14.34 -6.63
N THR A 273 -1.52 -13.48 -6.21
CA THR A 273 -0.94 -13.57 -4.85
C THR A 273 -1.17 -12.31 -4.05
N LEU A 274 -1.20 -11.14 -4.71
CA LEU A 274 -1.31 -9.86 -4.04
C LEU A 274 -2.72 -9.67 -3.47
N ARG A 275 -2.77 -9.40 -2.18
CA ARG A 275 -3.97 -9.09 -1.39
C ARG A 275 -4.01 -7.62 -0.99
N ASN A 276 -2.85 -7.02 -0.74
CA ASN A 276 -2.71 -5.59 -0.43
C ASN A 276 -1.71 -4.91 -1.38
N LEU A 277 -2.18 -3.88 -2.08
CA LEU A 277 -1.36 -3.01 -2.93
C LEU A 277 -1.46 -1.57 -2.45
N GLU A 278 -0.36 -1.03 -1.93
CA GLU A 278 -0.26 0.37 -1.55
C GLU A 278 0.85 1.07 -2.32
N MET A 279 0.48 2.17 -2.97
CA MET A 279 1.37 3.01 -3.77
C MET A 279 1.14 4.46 -3.35
N GLY A 280 1.99 4.93 -2.45
CA GLY A 280 1.86 6.24 -1.80
C GLY A 280 2.98 7.22 -2.14
N GLY A 281 2.96 8.34 -1.41
CA GLY A 281 3.95 9.40 -1.54
C GLY A 281 3.84 10.13 -2.88
N ALA A 282 4.98 10.34 -3.53
CA ALA A 282 5.05 11.06 -4.80
C ALA A 282 4.67 10.22 -6.02
N ILE A 283 4.30 8.94 -5.85
CA ILE A 283 4.04 8.03 -6.96
C ILE A 283 2.66 8.30 -7.57
N GLN A 284 2.63 8.47 -8.88
CA GLN A 284 1.42 8.63 -9.67
C GLN A 284 1.25 7.47 -10.65
N PHE A 285 0.11 6.80 -10.60
CA PHE A 285 -0.21 5.76 -11.58
C PHE A 285 -0.81 6.36 -12.86
N PRO A 286 -0.38 5.90 -14.06
CA PRO A 286 -1.09 6.22 -15.29
C PRO A 286 -2.48 5.60 -15.25
N GLN A 287 -3.50 6.45 -15.42
CA GLN A 287 -4.90 6.03 -15.35
C GLN A 287 -5.24 4.90 -16.32
N HIS A 288 -4.70 4.93 -17.55
CA HIS A 288 -4.95 3.91 -18.58
C HIS A 288 -4.40 2.52 -18.20
N CYS A 289 -3.46 2.42 -17.26
CA CYS A 289 -2.92 1.14 -16.79
C CYS A 289 -3.74 0.51 -15.65
N MET A 290 -4.57 1.30 -14.97
CA MET A 290 -5.24 0.88 -13.74
C MET A 290 -6.23 -0.25 -13.97
N GLN A 291 -7.16 -0.08 -14.90
CA GLN A 291 -8.18 -1.08 -15.19
C GLN A 291 -7.59 -2.42 -15.66
N PRO A 292 -6.67 -2.46 -16.65
CA PRO A 292 -6.03 -3.70 -17.06
C PRO A 292 -5.24 -4.40 -15.93
N MET A 293 -4.61 -3.61 -15.05
CA MET A 293 -3.90 -4.12 -13.89
C MET A 293 -4.85 -4.78 -12.90
N LEU A 294 -5.92 -4.08 -12.53
CA LEU A 294 -6.94 -4.57 -11.63
C LEU A 294 -7.66 -5.81 -12.18
N ALA A 295 -7.92 -5.89 -13.48
CA ALA A 295 -8.53 -7.06 -14.12
C ALA A 295 -7.68 -8.36 -14.01
N CYS A 296 -6.41 -8.24 -13.63
CA CYS A 296 -5.51 -9.36 -13.41
C CYS A 296 -5.35 -9.72 -11.92
N MET A 297 -5.88 -8.91 -11.00
CA MET A 297 -5.64 -8.99 -9.56
C MET A 297 -6.76 -9.74 -8.81
N GLU A 298 -6.88 -11.03 -9.07
CA GLU A 298 -7.98 -11.90 -8.60
C GLU A 298 -8.11 -11.98 -7.07
N ASN A 299 -7.01 -11.80 -6.32
CA ASN A 299 -6.97 -11.94 -4.87
C ASN A 299 -6.82 -10.59 -4.13
N LEU A 300 -6.93 -9.47 -4.84
CA LEU A 300 -6.77 -8.16 -4.23
C LEU A 300 -7.95 -7.84 -3.31
N GLU A 301 -7.63 -7.47 -2.07
CA GLU A 301 -8.58 -7.14 -1.00
C GLU A 301 -8.53 -5.64 -0.66
N VAL A 302 -7.32 -5.08 -0.70
CA VAL A 302 -7.03 -3.68 -0.37
C VAL A 302 -6.21 -3.04 -1.48
N ILE A 303 -6.63 -1.86 -1.93
CA ILE A 303 -5.83 -1.01 -2.80
C ILE A 303 -5.77 0.42 -2.29
N TYR A 304 -4.58 0.99 -2.28
CA TYR A 304 -4.33 2.41 -2.01
C TYR A 304 -3.41 2.98 -3.07
N ILE A 305 -3.85 4.02 -3.79
CA ILE A 305 -3.02 4.76 -4.76
C ILE A 305 -3.20 6.26 -4.54
N CYS A 306 -2.16 6.94 -4.06
CA CYS A 306 -2.21 8.35 -3.69
C CYS A 306 -2.54 9.27 -4.89
N GLY A 307 -1.94 9.04 -6.06
CA GLY A 307 -2.09 9.91 -7.21
C GLY A 307 -2.41 9.19 -8.51
N ASN A 308 -3.37 9.73 -9.26
CA ASN A 308 -3.57 9.41 -10.67
C ASN A 308 -2.97 10.56 -11.50
N GLY A 309 -1.97 10.25 -12.32
CA GLY A 309 -1.41 11.24 -13.23
C GLY A 309 -2.36 11.50 -14.39
N HIS A 310 -2.80 12.75 -14.56
CA HIS A 310 -3.68 13.19 -15.67
C HIS A 310 -2.92 13.36 -17.00
N HIS A 311 -1.76 12.73 -17.14
CA HIS A 311 -1.02 12.81 -18.38
C HIS A 311 -1.81 12.05 -19.45
N THR A 312 -2.39 12.81 -20.37
CA THR A 312 -2.94 12.28 -21.61
C THR A 312 -1.84 11.42 -22.25
N PRO A 313 -2.08 10.12 -22.46
CA PRO A 313 -1.08 9.25 -23.05
C PRO A 313 -0.63 9.84 -24.38
N ASN A 314 0.67 9.79 -24.69
CA ASN A 314 1.13 10.21 -26.01
C ASN A 314 0.72 9.12 -27.02
N PRO A 315 -0.27 9.36 -27.89
CA PRO A 315 -0.85 8.33 -28.75
C PRO A 315 0.13 7.77 -29.78
N ARG A 316 1.29 8.42 -29.96
CA ARG A 316 2.30 8.02 -30.95
C ARG A 316 3.29 6.96 -30.45
N VAL A 317 3.38 6.73 -29.14
CA VAL A 317 4.45 5.88 -28.55
C VAL A 317 3.93 4.53 -28.09
N SER A 318 2.63 4.37 -27.90
CA SER A 318 2.09 3.25 -27.15
C SER A 318 1.40 2.22 -28.06
N LYS A 319 2.01 1.02 -28.12
CA LYS A 319 1.24 -0.24 -28.20
C LYS A 319 0.62 -0.47 -26.82
N GLU A 320 -0.19 0.51 -26.45
CA GLU A 320 -0.67 0.80 -25.12
C GLU A 320 -1.32 -0.47 -24.57
N TRP A 321 -1.17 -0.73 -23.27
CA TRP A 321 -2.03 -1.70 -22.59
C TRP A 321 -3.46 -1.18 -22.51
N THR A 322 -4.00 -0.77 -23.65
CA THR A 322 -5.35 -0.32 -23.86
C THR A 322 -6.21 -1.54 -24.13
N GLY A 323 -7.28 -1.61 -23.37
CA GLY A 323 -8.19 -2.73 -23.39
C GLY A 323 -9.00 -2.66 -22.12
N THR A 324 -10.30 -2.47 -22.28
CA THR A 324 -11.27 -2.72 -21.23
C THR A 324 -11.38 -4.24 -21.08
N LEU A 325 -10.38 -4.86 -20.45
CA LEU A 325 -10.56 -6.22 -19.99
C LEU A 325 -11.75 -6.18 -19.02
N PRO A 326 -12.80 -7.00 -19.24
CA PRO A 326 -13.93 -7.01 -18.33
C PRO A 326 -13.38 -7.38 -16.96
N ILE A 327 -13.53 -6.47 -16.01
CA ILE A 327 -13.14 -6.71 -14.61
C ILE A 327 -13.95 -7.91 -14.09
N GLY A 328 -15.20 -8.08 -14.56
CA GLY A 328 -16.05 -9.23 -14.25
C GLY A 328 -16.12 -9.50 -12.75
N ASP A 329 -16.25 -10.78 -12.39
CA ASP A 329 -16.23 -11.25 -10.99
C ASP A 329 -14.80 -11.41 -10.42
N ARG A 330 -13.78 -10.88 -11.09
CA ARG A 330 -12.38 -11.13 -10.70
C ARG A 330 -11.99 -10.39 -9.42
N LEU A 331 -12.63 -9.26 -9.12
CA LEU A 331 -12.36 -8.46 -7.91
C LEU A 331 -13.37 -8.74 -6.78
N LYS A 332 -13.87 -9.98 -6.69
CA LYS A 332 -14.84 -10.39 -5.66
C LYS A 332 -14.33 -10.26 -4.22
N HIS A 333 -13.01 -10.16 -4.03
CA HIS A 333 -12.37 -10.02 -2.73
C HIS A 333 -12.09 -8.56 -2.36
N LEU A 334 -12.13 -7.63 -3.32
CA LEU A 334 -11.82 -6.23 -3.08
C LEU A 334 -12.91 -5.60 -2.22
N HIS A 335 -12.52 -5.15 -1.03
CA HIS A 335 -13.43 -4.49 -0.09
C HIS A 335 -12.95 -3.10 0.34
N THR A 336 -11.70 -2.74 0.06
CA THR A 336 -11.14 -1.44 0.44
C THR A 336 -10.49 -0.76 -0.76
N ILE A 337 -10.98 0.43 -1.11
CA ILE A 337 -10.39 1.30 -2.13
C ILE A 337 -10.05 2.64 -1.49
N LEU A 338 -8.77 2.89 -1.32
CA LEU A 338 -8.23 4.11 -0.75
C LEU A 338 -7.44 4.89 -1.82
N GLY A 339 -7.19 6.18 -1.55
CA GLY A 339 -6.45 7.02 -2.48
C GLY A 339 -7.34 7.64 -3.58
N ARG A 340 -6.70 8.20 -4.61
CA ARG A 340 -7.37 8.87 -5.74
C ARG A 340 -7.76 7.91 -6.88
N THR A 341 -7.78 6.61 -6.57
CA THR A 341 -8.00 5.49 -7.51
C THR A 341 -9.30 5.59 -8.30
N LEU A 342 -10.38 6.09 -7.67
CA LEU A 342 -11.75 6.04 -8.20
C LEU A 342 -12.07 7.02 -9.34
N ARG A 343 -11.12 7.86 -9.75
CA ARG A 343 -11.31 8.70 -10.97
C ARG A 343 -11.27 7.89 -12.27
N ALA A 344 -10.91 6.61 -12.22
CA ALA A 344 -10.93 5.76 -13.41
C ALA A 344 -12.39 5.45 -13.79
N GLU A 345 -12.86 6.00 -14.91
CA GLU A 345 -14.19 5.82 -15.51
C GLU A 345 -14.51 4.36 -15.93
N GLY A 346 -13.73 3.37 -15.50
CA GLY A 346 -13.80 1.98 -15.97
C GLY A 346 -14.35 1.00 -14.94
N ALA A 347 -15.54 0.45 -15.22
CA ALA A 347 -15.99 -0.89 -14.85
C ALA A 347 -15.91 -1.33 -13.37
N PHE A 348 -16.21 -0.44 -12.43
CA PHE A 348 -16.33 -0.76 -11.00
C PHE A 348 -17.73 -1.29 -10.59
N HIS A 349 -18.55 -1.68 -11.56
CA HIS A 349 -19.93 -2.11 -11.34
C HIS A 349 -20.05 -3.47 -10.62
N SER A 350 -18.97 -4.25 -10.50
CA SER A 350 -18.99 -5.61 -9.96
C SER A 350 -18.11 -5.78 -8.71
N PHE A 351 -18.31 -4.92 -7.71
CA PHE A 351 -17.70 -5.04 -6.38
C PHE A 351 -18.71 -5.45 -5.30
N PRO A 352 -19.09 -6.73 -5.21
CA PRO A 352 -20.15 -7.16 -4.30
C PRO A 352 -19.85 -6.95 -2.80
N ARG A 353 -18.66 -6.47 -2.43
CA ARG A 353 -18.16 -6.39 -1.05
C ARG A 353 -17.43 -5.08 -0.73
N LEU A 354 -17.65 -4.00 -1.47
CA LEU A 354 -16.97 -2.74 -1.18
C LEU A 354 -17.44 -2.19 0.19
N ARG A 355 -16.52 -2.13 1.17
CA ARG A 355 -16.80 -1.70 2.55
C ARG A 355 -16.19 -0.35 2.89
N HIS A 356 -15.02 -0.05 2.32
CA HIS A 356 -14.25 1.13 2.66
C HIS A 356 -13.85 1.87 1.40
N ILE A 357 -14.12 3.18 1.38
CA ILE A 357 -13.88 4.00 0.21
C ILE A 357 -13.24 5.33 0.60
N SER A 358 -12.25 5.77 -0.18
CA SER A 358 -11.67 7.11 -0.08
C SER A 358 -12.05 7.95 -1.28
N LEU A 359 -12.56 9.15 -1.03
CA LEU A 359 -12.97 10.09 -2.04
C LEU A 359 -12.07 11.32 -2.01
N SER A 360 -11.67 11.77 -3.20
CA SER A 360 -10.99 13.05 -3.36
C SER A 360 -11.99 14.21 -3.28
N THR A 361 -11.45 15.41 -3.13
CA THR A 361 -12.17 16.70 -3.17
C THR A 361 -13.20 16.83 -4.29
N PHE A 362 -12.91 16.30 -5.47
CA PHE A 362 -13.83 16.24 -6.60
C PHE A 362 -14.38 14.83 -6.77
N VAL A 363 -15.70 14.69 -6.68
CA VAL A 363 -16.43 13.43 -6.87
C VAL A 363 -17.23 13.52 -8.16
N PRO A 364 -16.79 12.87 -9.26
CA PRO A 364 -17.53 12.88 -10.51
C PRO A 364 -18.85 12.09 -10.38
N PRO A 365 -19.85 12.35 -11.25
CA PRO A 365 -21.12 11.63 -11.24
C PRO A 365 -20.99 10.11 -11.29
N THR A 366 -20.01 9.61 -12.05
CA THR A 366 -19.71 8.17 -12.16
C THR A 366 -19.30 7.54 -10.83
N VAL A 367 -18.63 8.29 -9.95
CA VAL A 367 -18.30 7.82 -8.60
C VAL A 367 -19.53 7.88 -7.69
N LEU A 368 -20.43 8.85 -7.85
CA LEU A 368 -21.71 8.85 -7.13
C LEU A 368 -22.56 7.64 -7.50
N ASP A 369 -22.61 7.26 -8.78
CA ASP A 369 -23.32 6.06 -9.23
C ASP A 369 -22.72 4.79 -8.65
N LEU A 370 -21.38 4.73 -8.54
CA LEU A 370 -20.69 3.65 -7.83
C LEU A 370 -21.10 3.58 -6.35
N LEU A 371 -21.12 4.72 -5.66
CA LEU A 371 -21.52 4.78 -4.25
C LEU A 371 -22.96 4.31 -4.07
N ARG A 372 -23.89 4.73 -4.94
CA ARG A 372 -25.28 4.28 -4.94
C ARG A 372 -25.39 2.77 -5.16
N LEU A 373 -24.62 2.23 -6.10
CA LEU A 373 -24.59 0.81 -6.41
C LEU A 373 -24.14 -0.04 -5.21
N HIS A 374 -23.21 0.48 -4.40
CA HIS A 374 -22.62 -0.21 -3.24
C HIS A 374 -23.08 0.37 -1.89
N ALA A 375 -24.15 1.17 -1.89
CA ALA A 375 -24.64 1.90 -0.73
C ALA A 375 -24.90 1.02 0.50
N GLY A 376 -25.36 -0.21 0.25
CA GLY A 376 -25.67 -1.18 1.29
C GLY A 376 -24.45 -1.86 1.93
N SER A 377 -23.28 -1.85 1.28
CA SER A 377 -22.08 -2.53 1.79
C SER A 377 -21.02 -1.58 2.35
N ILE A 378 -21.03 -0.31 1.92
CA ILE A 378 -20.07 0.69 2.37
C ILE A 378 -20.39 1.07 3.82
N VAL A 379 -19.45 0.77 4.71
CA VAL A 379 -19.52 1.09 6.14
C VAL A 379 -18.53 2.16 6.54
N SER A 380 -17.55 2.50 5.68
CA SER A 380 -16.62 3.58 5.94
C SER A 380 -16.30 4.42 4.72
N LEU A 381 -16.22 5.73 4.96
CA LEU A 381 -15.91 6.75 3.98
C LEU A 381 -14.77 7.61 4.52
N TYR A 382 -13.66 7.66 3.80
CA TYR A 382 -12.67 8.72 3.93
C TYR A 382 -12.98 9.81 2.90
N TYR A 383 -13.14 11.05 3.34
CA TYR A 383 -13.43 12.17 2.46
C TYR A 383 -12.40 13.29 2.65
N GLU A 384 -11.70 13.62 1.56
CA GLU A 384 -10.86 14.81 1.48
C GLU A 384 -11.77 16.02 1.25
N GLN A 385 -12.16 16.73 2.32
CA GLN A 385 -13.11 17.84 2.25
C GLN A 385 -12.56 18.98 1.40
N ASN A 386 -13.36 19.45 0.44
CA ASN A 386 -13.12 20.71 -0.26
C ASN A 386 -14.45 21.40 -0.54
N ILE A 387 -14.51 22.69 -0.20
CA ILE A 387 -15.72 23.51 -0.26
C ILE A 387 -16.26 23.67 -1.69
N VAL A 388 -15.41 23.45 -2.69
CA VAL A 388 -15.73 23.82 -4.07
C VAL A 388 -16.52 22.76 -4.83
N TYR A 389 -16.46 21.47 -4.45
CA TYR A 389 -16.96 20.38 -5.29
C TYR A 389 -17.75 19.32 -4.50
N ALA A 390 -18.93 18.96 -5.01
CA ALA A 390 -19.89 17.95 -4.50
C ALA A 390 -20.08 17.96 -2.97
N PRO A 391 -21.20 18.50 -2.45
CA PRO A 391 -21.41 18.60 -1.01
C PRO A 391 -21.44 17.22 -0.36
N LEU A 392 -20.56 17.00 0.63
CA LEU A 392 -20.53 15.79 1.47
C LEU A 392 -21.93 15.32 1.95
N PRO A 393 -22.89 16.22 2.30
CA PRO A 393 -24.27 15.81 2.58
C PRO A 393 -24.88 14.87 1.54
N VAL A 394 -24.74 15.17 0.24
CA VAL A 394 -25.30 14.33 -0.84
C VAL A 394 -24.63 12.97 -0.87
N ILE A 395 -23.34 12.89 -0.54
CA ILE A 395 -22.63 11.61 -0.45
C ILE A 395 -23.13 10.80 0.76
N LEU A 396 -23.29 11.45 1.92
CA LEU A 396 -23.76 10.77 3.13
C LEU A 396 -25.20 10.26 2.97
N GLU A 397 -26.04 10.99 2.24
CA GLU A 397 -27.40 10.56 1.87
C GLU A 397 -27.41 9.27 1.04
N THR A 398 -26.38 9.05 0.22
CA THR A 398 -26.26 7.82 -0.58
C THR A 398 -25.74 6.63 0.21
N LEU A 399 -25.27 6.80 1.45
CA LEU A 399 -24.58 5.76 2.23
C LEU A 399 -25.31 5.50 3.56
N PRO A 400 -26.47 4.81 3.54
CA PRO A 400 -27.30 4.61 4.74
C PRO A 400 -26.64 3.72 5.80
N ASN A 401 -25.69 2.86 5.43
CA ASN A 401 -24.99 1.95 6.33
C ASN A 401 -23.62 2.49 6.79
N LEU A 402 -23.36 3.77 6.57
CA LEU A 402 -22.09 4.38 6.96
C LEU A 402 -21.95 4.38 8.49
N GLU A 403 -20.96 3.63 8.99
CA GLU A 403 -20.62 3.57 10.42
C GLU A 403 -19.45 4.50 10.75
N HIS A 404 -18.47 4.61 9.85
CA HIS A 404 -17.22 5.33 10.10
C HIS A 404 -17.00 6.43 9.05
N LEU A 405 -17.06 7.69 9.49
CA LEU A 405 -16.72 8.84 8.64
C LEU A 405 -15.33 9.36 9.02
N LEU A 406 -14.42 9.37 8.05
CA LEU A 406 -13.09 9.94 8.21
C LEU A 406 -13.02 11.21 7.35
N VAL A 407 -12.81 12.36 7.98
CA VAL A 407 -12.78 13.66 7.31
C VAL A 407 -11.41 14.26 7.48
N GLN A 408 -10.84 14.74 6.38
CA GLN A 408 -9.66 15.58 6.41
C GLN A 408 -10.10 17.02 6.62
N ASP A 409 -9.74 17.61 7.76
CA ASP A 409 -10.09 18.99 8.11
C ASP A 409 -9.38 19.95 7.15
N TYR A 410 -10.18 20.81 6.53
CA TYR A 410 -9.73 21.80 5.56
C TYR A 410 -10.28 23.18 5.94
N ARG A 411 -9.58 24.24 5.54
CA ARG A 411 -9.98 25.62 5.87
C ARG A 411 -11.43 25.90 5.49
N ASN A 412 -12.15 26.61 6.35
CA ASN A 412 -13.56 27.01 6.20
C ASN A 412 -14.55 25.85 6.09
N SER A 413 -14.24 24.72 6.72
CA SER A 413 -15.21 23.63 6.88
C SER A 413 -15.86 23.70 8.25
N ALA A 414 -17.17 23.47 8.27
CA ALA A 414 -18.01 23.53 9.46
C ALA A 414 -18.95 22.30 9.48
N TRP A 415 -19.36 21.87 10.66
CA TRP A 415 -20.19 20.67 10.83
C TRP A 415 -21.59 20.87 10.29
N ASP A 416 -22.11 22.09 10.33
CA ASP A 416 -23.38 22.44 9.70
C ASP A 416 -23.33 22.23 8.18
N MET A 417 -22.17 22.34 7.52
CA MET A 417 -22.01 22.05 6.09
C MET A 417 -21.85 20.55 5.80
N VAL A 418 -21.29 19.79 6.73
CA VAL A 418 -21.03 18.35 6.57
C VAL A 418 -22.24 17.50 6.95
N LEU A 419 -22.89 17.85 8.07
CA LEU A 419 -24.00 17.11 8.68
C LEU A 419 -25.25 18.00 8.73
N ARG A 420 -25.67 18.58 7.60
CA ARG A 420 -26.73 19.61 7.52
C ARG A 420 -28.00 19.30 8.29
N THR A 421 -28.84 18.39 7.81
CA THR A 421 -30.19 18.21 8.37
C THR A 421 -30.64 16.76 8.49
N GLN A 422 -30.07 15.83 7.71
CA GLN A 422 -30.46 14.43 7.79
C GLN A 422 -29.87 13.74 9.02
N ALA A 423 -30.64 12.82 9.60
CA ALA A 423 -30.16 11.94 10.65
C ALA A 423 -29.34 10.80 10.02
N HIS A 424 -28.16 10.52 10.58
CA HIS A 424 -27.31 9.40 10.17
C HIS A 424 -27.37 8.32 11.26
N SER A 425 -28.35 7.44 11.15
CA SER A 425 -28.72 6.48 12.19
C SER A 425 -27.63 5.47 12.54
N ASN A 426 -26.72 5.18 11.61
CA ASN A 426 -25.67 4.19 11.77
C ASN A 426 -24.28 4.80 12.02
N LEU A 427 -24.12 6.13 11.96
CA LEU A 427 -22.80 6.75 12.14
C LEU A 427 -22.36 6.61 13.60
N ARG A 428 -21.24 5.91 13.82
CA ARG A 428 -20.71 5.53 15.14
C ARG A 428 -19.39 6.21 15.46
N ILE A 429 -18.52 6.32 14.47
CA ILE A 429 -17.16 6.84 14.63
C ILE A 429 -16.93 7.96 13.62
N LEU A 430 -16.43 9.08 14.13
CA LEU A 430 -15.94 10.19 13.34
C LEU A 430 -14.44 10.33 13.58
N THR A 431 -13.62 10.23 12.53
CA THR A 431 -12.19 10.49 12.59
C THR A 431 -11.88 11.79 11.86
N ILE A 432 -11.24 12.73 12.54
CA ILE A 432 -10.87 14.03 11.97
C ILE A 432 -9.34 14.05 11.82
N PHE A 433 -8.85 14.29 10.60
CA PHE A 433 -7.42 14.42 10.31
C PHE A 433 -7.02 15.87 10.11
N PHE A 434 -6.04 16.33 10.88
CA PHE A 434 -5.55 17.71 10.79
C PHE A 434 -4.31 17.79 9.89
N MET A 435 -4.42 18.55 8.80
CA MET A 435 -3.33 18.74 7.84
C MET A 435 -2.48 19.97 8.09
N PHE A 436 -3.03 20.98 8.77
CA PHE A 436 -2.35 22.24 8.99
C PHE A 436 -2.55 22.69 10.44
N SER A 437 -1.51 23.27 11.02
CA SER A 437 -1.59 24.07 12.24
C SER A 437 -2.28 25.42 12.00
N SER A 438 -3.13 25.55 10.97
CA SER A 438 -3.66 26.84 10.54
C SER A 438 -4.51 27.41 11.67
N TYR A 439 -3.95 28.45 12.28
CA TYR A 439 -4.45 29.35 13.32
C TYR A 439 -5.82 30.00 13.05
N GLU A 440 -6.59 29.49 12.08
CA GLU A 440 -7.85 30.08 11.65
C GLU A 440 -9.00 29.46 12.45
N HIS A 441 -9.72 30.29 13.20
CA HIS A 441 -10.90 29.92 14.01
C HIS A 441 -12.06 29.28 13.22
N GLN A 442 -11.93 29.06 11.91
CA GLN A 442 -12.95 28.51 11.01
C GLN A 442 -12.58 27.10 10.52
N SER A 443 -12.17 26.23 11.44
CA SER A 443 -11.95 24.80 11.20
C SER A 443 -13.08 23.97 11.79
N MET A 444 -13.23 22.72 11.37
CA MET A 444 -14.22 21.81 11.98
C MET A 444 -13.96 21.62 13.48
N LEU A 445 -12.71 21.75 13.90
CA LEU A 445 -12.31 21.72 15.31
C LEU A 445 -12.82 22.95 16.07
N GLY A 446 -12.78 24.13 15.45
CA GLY A 446 -13.35 25.35 16.03
C GLY A 446 -14.87 25.31 16.13
N ASP A 447 -15.53 24.48 15.31
CA ASP A 447 -16.99 24.35 15.23
C ASP A 447 -17.54 23.12 15.99
N MET A 448 -16.79 22.53 16.93
CA MET A 448 -17.23 21.32 17.65
C MET A 448 -18.53 21.51 18.44
N ASP A 449 -18.88 22.74 18.81
CA ASP A 449 -20.16 23.07 19.44
C ASP A 449 -21.36 22.81 18.50
N SER A 450 -21.20 23.04 17.19
CA SER A 450 -22.24 22.69 16.20
C SER A 450 -22.41 21.18 16.09
N LEU A 451 -21.32 20.40 16.14
CA LEU A 451 -21.40 18.94 16.20
C LEU A 451 -22.12 18.48 17.48
N LEU A 452 -21.83 19.12 18.62
CA LEU A 452 -22.45 18.81 19.90
C LEU A 452 -23.96 19.00 19.82
N LYS A 453 -24.39 20.14 19.30
CA LYS A 453 -25.80 20.44 19.07
C LYS A 453 -26.49 19.40 18.17
N ILE A 454 -25.84 18.96 17.09
CA ILE A 454 -26.37 17.91 16.20
C ILE A 454 -26.58 16.58 16.95
N VAL A 455 -25.68 16.23 17.87
CA VAL A 455 -25.81 15.04 18.71
C VAL A 455 -26.96 15.19 19.70
N GLU A 456 -27.05 16.34 20.38
CA GLU A 456 -28.13 16.64 21.34
C GLU A 456 -29.52 16.66 20.68
N GLU A 457 -29.61 17.10 19.43
CA GLU A 457 -30.81 17.01 18.58
C GLU A 457 -31.20 15.57 18.22
N GLY A 458 -30.39 14.56 18.62
CA GLY A 458 -30.67 13.15 18.39
C GLY A 458 -30.43 12.69 16.96
N ARG A 459 -29.73 13.49 16.15
CA ARG A 459 -29.52 13.21 14.72
C ARG A 459 -28.47 12.14 14.44
N LEU A 460 -27.65 11.81 15.44
CA LEU A 460 -26.63 10.76 15.38
C LEU A 460 -26.82 9.74 16.53
N PRO A 461 -27.90 8.96 16.52
CA PRO A 461 -28.31 8.15 17.69
C PRO A 461 -27.33 7.02 18.05
N GLN A 462 -26.49 6.57 17.12
CA GLN A 462 -25.46 5.54 17.37
C GLN A 462 -24.06 6.09 17.55
N PHE A 463 -23.90 7.42 17.56
CA PHE A 463 -22.61 8.05 17.67
C PHE A 463 -21.97 7.71 19.02
N LYS A 464 -20.71 7.29 18.99
CA LYS A 464 -20.00 6.77 20.18
C LYS A 464 -18.62 7.36 20.34
N LYS A 465 -17.96 7.74 19.25
CA LYS A 465 -16.53 8.03 19.29
C LYS A 465 -16.12 9.10 18.29
N ILE A 466 -15.29 10.02 18.76
CA ILE A 466 -14.54 10.98 17.95
C ILE A 466 -13.05 10.63 18.08
N ARG A 467 -12.37 10.44 16.95
CA ARG A 467 -10.93 10.21 16.85
C ARG A 467 -10.27 11.42 16.23
N LEU A 468 -9.17 11.86 16.82
CA LEU A 468 -8.39 12.98 16.33
C LEU A 468 -7.04 12.46 15.83
N GLY A 469 -6.84 12.50 14.52
CA GLY A 469 -5.61 12.03 13.85
C GLY A 469 -4.73 13.16 13.33
N GLY A 470 -3.43 12.93 13.23
CA GLY A 470 -2.46 13.92 12.76
C GLY A 470 -1.70 14.66 13.87
N TYR A 471 -1.08 15.79 13.51
CA TYR A 471 -0.27 16.58 14.44
C TYR A 471 -1.11 17.67 15.10
N PHE A 472 -1.07 17.72 16.44
CA PHE A 472 -1.82 18.68 17.25
C PHE A 472 -0.87 19.67 17.92
N HIS A 473 -1.18 20.96 17.83
CA HIS A 473 -0.52 21.95 18.68
C HIS A 473 -0.94 21.73 20.15
N PRO A 474 -0.02 21.82 21.12
CA PRO A 474 -0.35 21.60 22.53
C PRO A 474 -1.49 22.48 23.08
N GLU A 475 -1.68 23.68 22.53
CA GLU A 475 -2.73 24.62 22.94
C GLU A 475 -4.14 24.05 22.71
N TYR A 476 -4.40 23.45 21.54
CA TYR A 476 -5.70 22.84 21.24
C TYR A 476 -6.02 21.64 22.15
N ARG A 477 -5.01 20.96 22.70
CA ARG A 477 -5.25 19.87 23.67
C ARG A 477 -5.92 20.35 24.95
N GLN A 478 -5.77 21.62 25.32
CA GLN A 478 -6.44 22.16 26.49
C GLN A 478 -7.92 22.41 26.21
N GLU A 479 -8.24 23.01 25.07
CA GLU A 479 -9.62 23.23 24.61
C GLU A 479 -10.35 21.90 24.39
N LEU A 480 -9.68 20.94 23.73
CA LEU A 480 -10.19 19.59 23.50
C LEU A 480 -10.47 18.82 24.79
N ARG A 481 -9.73 19.09 25.88
CA ARG A 481 -10.03 18.50 27.18
C ARG A 481 -11.35 19.02 27.76
N GLY A 482 -11.60 20.32 27.64
CA GLY A 482 -12.89 20.92 28.03
C GLY A 482 -14.05 20.33 27.21
N LEU A 483 -13.88 20.22 25.90
CA LEU A 483 -14.84 19.55 25.02
C LEU A 483 -15.03 18.08 25.42
N GLY A 484 -13.95 17.35 25.70
CA GLY A 484 -13.96 15.94 26.06
C GLY A 484 -14.84 15.63 27.28
N GLU A 485 -14.86 16.52 28.28
CA GLU A 485 -15.76 16.38 29.43
C GLU A 485 -17.23 16.52 29.03
N MET A 486 -17.57 17.48 28.16
CA MET A 486 -18.93 17.65 27.65
C MET A 486 -19.37 16.44 26.82
N TRP A 487 -18.50 15.96 25.93
CA TRP A 487 -18.73 14.76 25.13
C TRP A 487 -18.93 13.50 26.00
N SER A 488 -18.14 13.35 27.06
CA SER A 488 -18.28 12.23 28.00
C SER A 488 -19.63 12.22 28.70
N ARG A 489 -20.26 13.38 28.97
CA ARG A 489 -21.61 13.45 29.56
C ARG A 489 -22.68 12.93 28.61
N LEU A 490 -22.45 13.03 27.30
CA LEU A 490 -23.28 12.42 26.26
C LEU A 490 -22.90 10.96 25.96
N GLY A 491 -21.97 10.37 26.72
CA GLY A 491 -21.50 8.99 26.49
C GLY A 491 -20.57 8.84 25.29
N LEU A 492 -19.99 9.93 24.78
CA LEU A 492 -19.08 9.94 23.65
C LEU A 492 -17.61 9.91 24.12
N THR A 493 -16.80 9.07 23.49
CA THR A 493 -15.36 8.99 23.77
C THR A 493 -14.57 9.84 22.79
N LEU A 494 -13.72 10.74 23.28
CA LEU A 494 -12.74 11.46 22.49
C LEU A 494 -11.38 10.75 22.59
N GLU A 495 -10.81 10.31 21.46
CA GLU A 495 -9.57 9.54 21.39
C GLU A 495 -8.53 10.30 20.53
N GLU A 496 -7.44 10.75 21.14
CA GLU A 496 -6.28 11.29 20.40
C GLU A 496 -5.46 10.13 19.82
N ARG A 497 -5.23 10.16 18.51
CA ARG A 497 -4.50 9.14 17.75
C ARG A 497 -3.46 9.78 16.84
N PRO A 498 -2.35 10.29 17.39
CA PRO A 498 -1.28 10.92 16.59
C PRO A 498 -0.61 9.94 15.62
N ASP A 499 -0.76 8.64 15.86
CA ASP A 499 -0.36 7.55 14.95
C ASP A 499 -1.21 7.48 13.68
N LEU A 500 -2.49 7.85 13.77
CA LEU A 500 -3.39 7.89 12.63
C LEU A 500 -3.00 9.03 11.71
N LYS A 501 -2.43 8.67 10.56
CA LYS A 501 -2.08 9.59 9.49
C LYS A 501 -3.18 9.59 8.44
N ALA A 502 -3.48 10.77 7.92
CA ALA A 502 -4.34 10.92 6.76
C ALA A 502 -3.81 10.03 5.62
N TRP A 503 -4.70 9.28 4.97
CA TRP A 503 -4.32 8.48 3.81
C TRP A 503 -3.84 9.36 2.65
N HIS A 504 -4.21 10.65 2.63
CA HIS A 504 -3.73 11.62 1.66
C HIS A 504 -2.91 12.69 2.38
N GLY A 505 -1.60 12.68 2.20
CA GLY A 505 -0.71 13.71 2.73
C GLY A 505 0.75 13.32 2.64
N THR A 506 1.56 14.20 2.05
CA THR A 506 3.00 14.25 2.35
C THR A 506 3.14 14.80 3.77
N LEU A 507 3.72 14.03 4.68
CA LEU A 507 4.21 14.57 5.95
C LEU A 507 5.26 15.64 5.71
#